data_AF-A0A7C9IYP7-F1
#
_entry.id   AF-A0A7C9IYP7-F1
#
_cell.length_a   1.000
_cell.length_b   1.000
_cell.length_c   1.000
_cell.angle_alpha   90.00
_cell.angle_beta   90.00
_cell.angle_gamma   90.00
#
_symmetry.space_group_name_H-M   'P 1'
#
loop_
_entity.id
_entity.type
_entity.pdbx_description
1 polymer ?
#
loop_
_entity_poly.entity_id
_entity_poly.type
_entity_poly.pdbx_seq_one_letter_code
_entity_poly.pdbx_strand_id
1 'polypeptide(L)'
;HLAELAARLLSPAAVSLGVTAADPAGQADGVAPTESVSAVPTGVAFLFGSERYGMKNEDVYRSHACLCIPTAPDYGSLNLAAAVQLIAYEWRQALGGFALPASGAPQPRAADAQAVAGLLAHWEQALVAVGFLDPAAPRKLLPRLNQLCNRAEPTEEEIHILRGVARAMLQTAAQARR
;
A
#
# COMPACT_ATOMS: atom_id res chain seq x y z
N HIS A 1 -4.52 -8.06 2.44
CA HIS A 1 -5.65 -8.96 2.73
C HIS A 1 -6.38 -9.46 1.48
N LEU A 2 -7.22 -8.70 0.75
CA LEU A 2 -7.92 -9.22 -0.46
C LEU A 2 -7.00 -9.44 -1.67
N ALA A 3 -6.06 -8.53 -1.94
CA ALA A 3 -5.03 -8.72 -2.98
C ALA A 3 -4.12 -9.92 -2.70
N GLU A 4 -3.85 -10.19 -1.43
CA GLU A 4 -3.03 -11.32 -0.97
C GLU A 4 -3.80 -12.65 -1.03
N LEU A 5 -5.11 -12.60 -0.77
CA LEU A 5 -6.04 -13.70 -1.04
C LEU A 5 -6.10 -13.99 -2.54
N ALA A 6 -6.30 -12.97 -3.38
CA ALA A 6 -6.31 -13.13 -4.84
C ALA A 6 -5.00 -13.75 -5.36
N ALA A 7 -3.83 -13.30 -4.87
CA ALA A 7 -2.54 -13.89 -5.20
C ALA A 7 -2.42 -15.37 -4.77
N ARG A 8 -3.02 -15.78 -3.65
CA ARG A 8 -3.07 -17.19 -3.22
C ARG A 8 -4.05 -18.03 -4.03
N LEU A 9 -5.14 -17.45 -4.51
CA LEU A 9 -6.19 -18.11 -5.31
C LEU A 9 -5.83 -18.29 -6.78
N LEU A 10 -4.91 -17.47 -7.31
CA LEU A 10 -4.37 -17.55 -8.66
C LEU A 10 -3.19 -18.54 -8.78
N SER A 11 -2.77 -19.16 -7.67
CA SER A 11 -1.92 -20.35 -7.64
C SER A 11 -2.79 -21.58 -8.01
N PRO A 12 -2.29 -22.60 -8.75
CA PRO A 12 -3.09 -23.66 -9.39
C PRO A 12 -3.93 -24.59 -8.47
N ALA A 13 -4.07 -24.28 -7.18
CA ALA A 13 -5.06 -24.85 -6.30
C ALA A 13 -6.21 -23.84 -6.13
N ALA A 14 -7.20 -23.90 -7.02
CA ALA A 14 -8.39 -23.04 -6.91
C ALA A 14 -9.26 -23.38 -5.69
N VAL A 15 -9.91 -22.36 -5.15
CA VAL A 15 -10.57 -22.34 -3.84
C VAL A 15 -11.90 -21.63 -4.06
N SER A 16 -13.03 -22.28 -3.76
CA SER A 16 -14.35 -21.63 -3.83
C SER A 16 -14.54 -20.75 -2.59
N LEU A 17 -15.03 -19.52 -2.76
CA LEU A 17 -15.24 -18.57 -1.65
C LEU A 17 -16.71 -18.26 -1.42
N GLY A 18 -17.09 -18.32 -0.15
CA GLY A 18 -18.33 -17.79 0.38
C GLY A 18 -18.09 -16.38 0.90
N VAL A 19 -19.08 -15.51 0.78
CA VAL A 19 -19.03 -14.18 1.41
C VAL A 19 -20.10 -14.19 2.49
N THR A 20 -19.71 -14.17 3.76
CA THR A 20 -20.66 -14.13 4.87
C THR A 20 -20.71 -12.74 5.50
N ALA A 21 -21.93 -12.28 5.79
CA ALA A 21 -22.14 -11.25 6.80
C ALA A 21 -22.00 -11.93 8.18
N ALA A 22 -21.40 -11.25 9.15
CA ALA A 22 -21.16 -11.81 10.48
C ALA A 22 -22.40 -11.67 11.37
N ASP A 23 -22.77 -12.74 12.07
CA ASP A 23 -23.37 -12.69 13.41
C ASP A 23 -23.12 -14.02 14.17
N PRO A 24 -22.83 -14.03 15.50
CA PRO A 24 -22.38 -15.22 16.22
C PRO A 24 -23.45 -15.79 17.15
N ALA A 25 -24.08 -16.92 16.82
CA ALA A 25 -24.72 -17.82 17.79
C ALA A 25 -25.25 -19.11 17.15
N GLY A 26 -25.00 -20.26 17.79
CA GLY A 26 -25.94 -21.39 17.75
C GLY A 26 -25.47 -22.70 17.10
N GLN A 27 -24.82 -23.53 17.92
CA GLN A 27 -25.03 -24.98 18.14
C GLN A 27 -25.02 -25.99 16.96
N ALA A 28 -24.20 -27.03 17.17
CA ALA A 28 -23.92 -28.13 16.26
C ALA A 28 -25.01 -29.20 16.23
N ASP A 29 -25.15 -29.86 15.08
CA ASP A 29 -25.43 -31.30 14.99
C ASP A 29 -24.88 -31.87 13.67
N GLY A 30 -24.31 -33.06 13.75
CA GLY A 30 -23.37 -33.60 12.77
C GLY A 30 -23.96 -34.32 11.55
N VAL A 31 -23.13 -34.48 10.52
CA VAL A 31 -23.31 -35.44 9.41
C VAL A 31 -21.95 -35.96 8.94
N ALA A 32 -21.93 -37.27 8.66
CA ALA A 32 -20.79 -38.10 8.23
C ALA A 32 -20.21 -37.73 6.85
N PRO A 33 -18.97 -38.17 6.51
CA PRO A 33 -18.24 -37.71 5.32
C PRO A 33 -18.53 -38.61 4.11
N THR A 34 -18.92 -38.01 2.98
CA THR A 34 -19.03 -38.72 1.69
C THR A 34 -18.11 -38.07 0.65
N GLU A 35 -17.09 -38.85 0.29
CA GLU A 35 -16.41 -38.98 -1.00
C GLU A 35 -15.66 -37.76 -1.57
N SER A 36 -14.35 -37.80 -1.35
CA SER A 36 -13.32 -36.95 -1.98
C SER A 36 -13.11 -37.32 -3.45
N VAL A 37 -13.64 -36.52 -4.37
CA VAL A 37 -13.23 -36.52 -5.78
C VAL A 37 -12.07 -35.53 -5.94
N SER A 38 -10.86 -36.04 -6.16
CA SER A 38 -9.66 -35.24 -6.45
C SER A 38 -9.70 -34.69 -7.89
N ALA A 39 -10.55 -33.70 -8.13
CA ALA A 39 -10.44 -32.86 -9.33
C ALA A 39 -9.60 -31.64 -8.96
N VAL A 40 -8.49 -31.40 -9.68
CA VAL A 40 -7.76 -30.12 -9.57
C VAL A 40 -8.75 -29.02 -9.96
N PRO A 41 -9.12 -28.11 -9.05
CA PRO A 41 -10.17 -27.16 -9.32
C PRO A 41 -9.69 -26.15 -10.38
N THR A 42 -10.46 -25.99 -11.45
CA THR A 42 -10.10 -25.23 -12.66
C THR A 42 -10.61 -23.79 -12.67
N GLY A 43 -11.25 -23.33 -11.58
CA GLY A 43 -11.82 -21.98 -11.50
C GLY A 43 -12.24 -21.58 -10.09
N VAL A 44 -12.49 -20.28 -9.92
CA VAL A 44 -12.95 -19.68 -8.67
C VAL A 44 -14.43 -19.32 -8.82
N ALA A 45 -15.23 -19.72 -7.84
CA ALA A 45 -16.63 -19.31 -7.71
C ALA A 45 -16.78 -18.38 -6.50
N PHE A 46 -17.51 -17.28 -6.70
CA PHE A 46 -17.93 -16.39 -5.63
C PHE A 46 -19.40 -16.66 -5.32
N LEU A 47 -19.69 -17.04 -4.07
CA LEU A 47 -21.05 -17.26 -3.60
C LEU A 47 -21.51 -16.01 -2.85
N PHE A 48 -22.71 -15.54 -3.19
CA PHE A 48 -23.35 -14.42 -2.51
C PHE A 48 -24.69 -14.86 -1.93
N GLY A 49 -24.95 -14.41 -0.70
CA GLY A 49 -26.19 -14.68 0.00
C GLY A 49 -27.38 -13.88 -0.52
N SER A 50 -28.57 -14.28 -0.07
CA SER A 50 -29.79 -13.48 -0.21
C SER A 50 -29.61 -12.13 0.48
N GLU A 51 -30.06 -11.04 -0.13
CA GLU A 51 -30.00 -9.71 0.48
C GLU A 51 -30.78 -9.61 1.80
N ARG A 52 -31.87 -10.39 1.93
CA ARG A 52 -32.70 -10.38 3.15
C ARG A 52 -32.23 -11.34 4.23
N TYR A 53 -31.60 -12.44 3.83
CA TYR A 53 -31.35 -13.58 4.72
C TYR A 53 -29.89 -14.01 4.79
N GLY A 54 -29.00 -13.37 4.03
CA GLY A 54 -27.59 -13.74 3.93
C GLY A 54 -27.38 -15.09 3.25
N MET A 55 -26.19 -15.66 3.47
CA MET A 55 -25.87 -17.04 3.10
C MET A 55 -26.31 -17.98 4.22
N LYS A 56 -26.72 -19.20 3.87
CA LYS A 56 -26.97 -20.23 4.87
C LYS A 56 -25.63 -20.71 5.44
N ASN A 57 -25.63 -21.06 6.72
CA ASN A 57 -24.43 -21.60 7.38
C ASN A 57 -23.86 -22.83 6.65
N GLU A 58 -24.72 -23.71 6.12
CA GLU A 58 -24.28 -24.87 5.33
C GLU A 58 -23.45 -24.49 4.09
N ASP A 59 -23.83 -23.41 3.40
CA ASP A 59 -23.13 -22.92 2.21
C ASP A 59 -21.81 -22.22 2.58
N VAL A 60 -21.79 -21.56 3.75
CA VAL A 60 -20.57 -20.96 4.32
C VAL A 60 -19.57 -22.05 4.71
N TYR A 61 -20.00 -23.11 5.39
CA TYR A 61 -19.12 -24.22 5.78
C TYR A 61 -18.58 -25.03 4.60
N ARG A 62 -19.29 -25.05 3.47
CA ARG A 62 -18.82 -25.68 2.22
C ARG A 62 -17.84 -24.80 1.44
N SER A 63 -17.71 -23.54 1.81
CA SER A 63 -16.79 -22.61 1.16
C SER A 63 -15.38 -22.79 1.70
N HIS A 64 -14.38 -22.69 0.83
CA HIS A 64 -12.99 -22.85 1.23
C HIS A 64 -12.44 -21.61 1.95
N ALA A 65 -13.03 -20.43 1.71
CA ALA A 65 -12.75 -19.24 2.49
C ALA A 65 -13.96 -18.30 2.54
N CYS A 66 -13.98 -17.45 3.57
CA CYS A 66 -14.98 -16.43 3.79
C CYS A 66 -14.41 -15.03 3.53
N LEU A 67 -15.06 -14.24 2.68
CA LEU A 67 -14.73 -12.81 2.54
C LEU A 67 -15.68 -11.96 3.38
N CYS A 68 -15.12 -10.88 3.94
CA CYS A 68 -15.87 -9.82 4.58
C CYS A 68 -15.47 -8.50 3.93
N ILE A 69 -16.45 -7.69 3.52
CA ILE A 69 -16.22 -6.33 3.05
C ILE A 69 -16.37 -5.42 4.27
N PRO A 70 -15.31 -4.70 4.69
CA PRO A 70 -15.43 -3.78 5.82
C PRO A 70 -16.48 -2.71 5.55
N THR A 71 -17.46 -2.57 6.44
CA THR A 71 -18.46 -1.51 6.44
C THR A 71 -18.33 -0.65 7.68
N ALA A 72 -19.04 0.48 7.71
CA ALA A 72 -19.13 1.28 8.94
C ALA A 72 -19.76 0.44 10.07
N PRO A 73 -19.33 0.59 11.34
CA PRO A 73 -19.84 -0.23 12.45
C PRO A 73 -21.36 -0.19 12.62
N ASP A 74 -21.97 0.97 12.37
CA ASP A 74 -23.42 1.18 12.49
C ASP A 74 -24.18 0.79 11.21
N TYR A 75 -23.49 0.23 10.21
CA TYR A 75 -24.03 -0.16 8.92
C TYR A 75 -23.78 -1.65 8.66
N GLY A 76 -24.78 -2.46 9.01
CA GLY A 76 -24.63 -3.91 9.14
C GLY A 76 -24.17 -4.66 7.87
N SER A 77 -24.74 -4.35 6.70
CA SER A 77 -24.38 -5.02 5.45
C SER A 77 -24.60 -4.14 4.23
N LEU A 78 -23.75 -4.31 3.22
CA LEU A 78 -23.99 -3.75 1.89
C LEU A 78 -25.18 -4.44 1.23
N ASN A 79 -25.84 -3.71 0.32
CA ASN A 79 -26.74 -4.34 -0.63
C ASN A 79 -25.97 -5.31 -1.54
N LEU A 80 -26.68 -6.30 -2.08
CA LEU A 80 -26.07 -7.38 -2.85
C LEU A 80 -25.31 -6.86 -4.09
N ALA A 81 -25.89 -5.91 -4.82
CA ALA A 81 -25.28 -5.35 -6.02
C ALA A 81 -23.95 -4.63 -5.73
N ALA A 82 -23.88 -3.88 -4.63
CA ALA A 82 -22.67 -3.19 -4.19
C ALA A 82 -21.59 -4.18 -3.75
N ALA A 83 -21.96 -5.24 -3.04
CA ALA A 83 -21.03 -6.30 -2.67
C ALA A 83 -20.44 -6.98 -3.92
N VAL A 84 -21.29 -7.35 -4.89
CA VAL A 84 -20.85 -7.94 -6.17
C VAL A 84 -19.92 -6.98 -6.92
N GLN A 85 -20.26 -5.70 -6.98
CA GLN A 85 -19.48 -4.69 -7.68
C GLN A 85 -18.08 -4.53 -7.09
N LEU A 86 -17.96 -4.48 -5.76
CA LEU A 86 -16.67 -4.36 -5.07
C LEU A 86 -15.80 -5.60 -5.30
N ILE A 87 -16.38 -6.81 -5.17
CA ILE A 87 -15.66 -8.06 -5.43
C ILE A 87 -15.19 -8.13 -6.89
N ALA A 88 -16.05 -7.76 -7.86
CA ALA A 88 -15.68 -7.74 -9.27
C ALA A 88 -14.56 -6.73 -9.57
N TYR A 89 -14.60 -5.55 -8.94
CA TYR A 89 -13.58 -4.52 -9.10
C TYR A 89 -12.23 -4.97 -8.52
N GLU A 90 -12.21 -5.47 -7.27
CA GLU A 90 -11.01 -6.00 -6.62
C GLU A 90 -10.42 -7.18 -7.40
N TRP A 91 -11.27 -8.10 -7.89
CA TRP A 91 -10.83 -9.21 -8.73
C TRP A 91 -10.17 -8.72 -10.02
N ARG A 92 -10.79 -7.76 -10.72
CA ARG A 92 -10.22 -7.18 -11.94
C ARG A 92 -8.92 -6.41 -11.68
N GLN A 93 -8.80 -5.73 -10.55
CA GLN A 93 -7.54 -5.09 -10.12
C GLN A 93 -6.44 -6.12 -9.88
N ALA A 94 -6.73 -7.21 -9.15
CA ALA A 94 -5.76 -8.27 -8.87
C ALA A 94 -5.26 -8.96 -10.15
N LEU A 95 -6.10 -9.03 -11.19
CA LEU A 95 -5.73 -9.51 -12.52
C LEU A 95 -4.94 -8.48 -13.35
N GLY A 96 -4.57 -7.32 -12.79
CA GLY A 96 -3.86 -6.25 -13.50
C GLY A 96 -4.73 -5.50 -14.52
N GLY A 97 -6.05 -5.67 -14.44
CA GLY A 97 -6.98 -5.30 -15.49
C GLY A 97 -7.29 -3.82 -15.64
N PHE A 98 -6.77 -2.99 -14.72
CA PHE A 98 -6.88 -1.53 -14.72
C PHE A 98 -5.52 -0.84 -14.68
N ALA A 99 -4.45 -1.51 -15.16
CA ALA A 99 -3.19 -0.82 -15.40
C ALA A 99 -3.46 0.43 -16.25
N LEU A 100 -3.30 1.61 -15.66
CA LEU A 100 -3.33 2.85 -16.42
C LEU A 100 -2.24 2.74 -17.48
N PRO A 101 -2.47 3.25 -18.71
CA PRO A 101 -1.36 3.48 -19.63
C PRO A 101 -0.32 4.24 -18.82
N ALA A 102 0.92 3.72 -18.75
CA ALA A 102 2.00 4.45 -18.13
C ALA A 102 1.97 5.85 -18.76
N SER A 103 1.65 6.86 -17.94
CA SER A 103 1.70 8.24 -18.41
C SER A 103 3.08 8.39 -19.04
N GLY A 104 3.15 8.70 -20.34
CA GLY A 104 4.42 8.70 -21.10
C GLY A 104 5.42 9.75 -20.59
N ALA A 105 5.09 10.46 -19.52
CA ALA A 105 6.02 11.26 -18.75
C ALA A 105 7.07 10.33 -18.11
N PRO A 106 8.37 10.57 -18.35
CA PRO A 106 9.42 9.95 -17.57
C PRO A 106 9.10 10.10 -16.09
N GLN A 107 9.02 8.99 -15.35
CA GLN A 107 8.91 9.09 -13.90
C GLN A 107 10.16 9.79 -13.39
N PRO A 108 10.02 10.84 -12.55
CA PRO A 108 11.17 11.54 -12.00
C PRO A 108 12.06 10.54 -11.27
N ARG A 109 13.33 10.44 -11.71
CA ARG A 109 14.28 9.52 -11.10
C ARG A 109 14.71 10.08 -9.75
N ALA A 110 14.49 9.30 -8.69
CA ALA A 110 15.03 9.62 -7.38
C ALA A 110 16.56 9.76 -7.46
N ALA A 111 17.09 10.78 -6.79
CA ALA A 111 18.51 11.04 -6.73
C ALA A 111 19.24 9.90 -6.02
N ASP A 112 20.45 9.60 -6.48
CA ASP A 112 21.27 8.57 -5.84
C ASP A 112 21.84 9.03 -4.48
N ALA A 113 22.37 8.08 -3.72
CA ALA A 113 22.96 8.35 -2.42
C ALA A 113 24.15 9.32 -2.49
N GLN A 114 24.86 9.37 -3.63
CA GLN A 114 25.98 10.28 -3.82
C GLN A 114 25.52 11.73 -3.97
N ALA A 115 24.43 11.96 -4.70
CA ALA A 115 23.80 13.26 -4.85
C ALA A 115 23.26 13.79 -3.51
N VAL A 116 22.62 12.92 -2.72
CA VAL A 116 22.15 13.26 -1.36
C VAL A 116 23.33 13.58 -0.43
N ALA A 117 24.40 12.78 -0.43
CA ALA A 117 25.59 13.04 0.36
C ALA A 117 26.25 14.38 -0.03
N GLY A 118 26.33 14.67 -1.34
CA GLY A 118 26.84 15.94 -1.85
C GLY A 118 26.00 17.15 -1.44
N LEU A 119 24.67 17.01 -1.38
CA LEU A 119 23.78 18.03 -0.83
C LEU A 119 24.07 18.28 0.65
N LEU A 120 24.13 17.23 1.46
CA LEU A 120 24.33 17.35 2.91
C LEU A 120 25.66 18.02 3.25
N ALA A 121 26.74 17.67 2.57
CA ALA A 121 28.04 18.32 2.73
C ALA A 121 27.99 19.82 2.37
N HIS A 122 27.29 20.17 1.29
CA HIS A 122 27.15 21.57 0.87
C HIS A 122 26.29 22.38 1.86
N TRP A 123 25.25 21.76 2.42
CA TRP A 123 24.40 22.34 3.45
C TRP A 123 25.13 22.53 4.77
N GLU A 124 25.97 21.60 5.18
CA GLU A 124 26.83 21.78 6.37
C GLU A 124 27.66 23.07 6.25
N GLN A 125 28.37 23.24 5.13
CA GLN A 125 29.18 24.44 4.87
C GLN A 125 28.33 25.71 4.87
N ALA A 126 27.19 25.68 4.17
CA ALA A 126 26.30 26.83 4.07
C ALA A 126 25.71 27.24 5.43
N LEU A 127 25.23 26.27 6.21
CA LEU A 127 24.62 26.52 7.52
C LEU A 127 25.64 27.02 8.55
N VAL A 128 26.89 26.55 8.50
CA VAL A 128 27.99 27.12 9.30
C VAL A 128 28.27 28.56 8.86
N ALA A 129 28.34 28.82 7.55
CA ALA A 129 28.68 30.13 7.04
C ALA A 129 27.68 31.22 7.42
N VAL A 130 26.38 30.90 7.44
CA VAL A 130 25.31 31.81 7.89
C VAL A 130 25.11 31.84 9.42
N GLY A 131 25.90 31.08 10.18
CA GLY A 131 25.85 31.05 11.64
C GLY A 131 24.69 30.24 12.23
N PHE A 132 24.00 29.42 11.43
CA PHE A 132 22.94 28.54 11.91
C PHE A 132 23.49 27.28 12.59
N LEU A 133 24.58 26.73 12.05
CA LEU A 133 25.26 25.55 12.59
C LEU A 133 26.55 25.98 13.28
N ASP A 134 26.70 25.59 14.55
CA ASP A 134 27.95 25.75 15.29
C ASP A 134 28.88 24.55 14.99
N PRO A 135 30.07 24.78 14.39
CA PRO A 135 31.01 23.71 14.08
C PRO A 135 31.60 23.04 15.33
N ALA A 136 31.62 23.72 16.48
CA ALA A 136 32.11 23.17 17.74
C ALA A 136 31.06 22.30 18.46
N ALA A 137 29.79 22.40 18.06
CA ALA A 137 28.68 21.62 18.59
C ALA A 137 27.83 21.05 17.45
N PRO A 138 28.32 20.02 16.73
CA PRO A 138 27.59 19.40 15.63
C PRO A 138 26.30 18.78 16.18
N ARG A 139 25.22 19.56 16.14
CA ARG A 139 23.88 19.11 16.53
C ARG A 139 23.52 17.88 15.70
N LYS A 140 22.56 17.07 16.18
CA LYS A 140 21.94 15.93 15.44
C LYS A 140 21.23 16.36 14.13
N LEU A 141 21.51 17.55 13.60
CA LEU A 141 20.90 18.16 12.44
C LEU A 141 21.23 17.39 11.15
N LEU A 142 22.51 17.15 10.82
CA LEU A 142 22.87 16.44 9.59
C LEU A 142 22.26 15.03 9.52
N PRO A 143 22.30 14.20 10.59
CA PRO A 143 21.56 12.93 10.60
C PRO A 143 20.05 13.08 10.37
N ARG A 144 19.42 14.12 10.93
CA ARG A 144 17.98 14.39 10.72
C ARG A 144 17.67 14.84 9.30
N LEU A 145 18.55 15.63 8.69
CA LEU A 145 18.42 16.06 7.30
C LEU A 145 18.62 14.88 6.34
N ASN A 146 19.57 13.99 6.65
CA ASN A 146 19.72 12.74 5.90
C ASN A 146 18.46 11.87 5.99
N GLN A 147 17.89 11.72 7.19
CA GLN A 147 16.64 10.99 7.37
C GLN A 147 15.46 11.65 6.64
N LEU A 148 15.44 12.98 6.55
CA LEU A 148 14.46 13.72 5.75
C LEU A 148 14.60 13.38 4.26
N CYS A 149 15.82 13.44 3.71
CA CYS A 149 16.08 13.08 2.31
C CYS A 149 15.70 11.63 2.01
N ASN A 150 16.05 10.69 2.90
CA ASN A 150 15.69 9.28 2.73
C ASN A 150 14.17 9.03 2.73
N ARG A 151 13.40 9.85 3.47
CA ARG A 151 11.93 9.75 3.48
C ARG A 151 11.26 10.47 2.32
N ALA A 152 11.88 11.54 1.84
CA ALA A 152 11.34 12.38 0.76
C ALA A 152 11.68 11.83 -0.63
N GLU A 153 12.75 11.03 -0.74
CA GLU A 153 13.24 10.47 -2.01
C GLU A 153 13.36 11.54 -3.13
N PRO A 154 14.08 12.66 -2.87
CA PRO A 154 14.12 13.78 -3.79
C PRO A 154 14.74 13.37 -5.12
N THR A 155 14.27 13.98 -6.19
CA THR A 155 14.78 13.83 -7.55
C THR A 155 16.11 14.55 -7.74
N GLU A 156 16.84 14.22 -8.80
CA GLU A 156 18.09 14.93 -9.14
C GLU A 156 17.87 16.44 -9.33
N GLU A 157 16.76 16.84 -9.94
CA GLU A 157 16.40 18.25 -10.14
C GLU A 157 16.20 18.98 -8.81
N GLU A 158 15.48 18.35 -7.86
CA GLU A 158 15.30 18.91 -6.52
C GLU A 158 16.62 19.02 -5.76
N ILE A 159 17.51 18.01 -5.86
CA ILE A 159 18.86 18.10 -5.29
C ILE A 159 19.62 19.29 -5.87
N HIS A 160 19.55 19.52 -7.19
CA HIS A 160 20.20 20.68 -7.82
C HIS A 160 19.65 22.01 -7.31
N ILE A 161 18.34 22.13 -7.16
CA ILE A 161 17.69 23.31 -6.58
C ILE A 161 18.20 23.56 -5.15
N LEU A 162 18.20 22.53 -4.30
CA LEU A 162 18.62 22.64 -2.90
C LEU A 162 20.13 22.97 -2.77
N ARG A 163 20.97 22.47 -3.67
CA ARG A 163 22.38 22.87 -3.77
C ARG A 163 22.54 24.31 -4.26
N GLY A 164 21.65 24.79 -5.12
CA GLY A 164 21.57 26.20 -5.52
C GLY A 164 21.29 27.13 -4.34
N VAL A 165 20.34 26.76 -3.48
CA VAL A 165 20.04 27.49 -2.23
C VAL A 165 21.28 27.56 -1.33
N ALA A 166 21.97 26.44 -1.14
CA ALA A 166 23.21 26.39 -0.34
C ALA A 166 24.30 27.32 -0.89
N ARG A 167 24.45 27.35 -2.22
CA ARG A 167 25.39 28.27 -2.89
C ARG A 167 25.03 29.73 -2.63
N ALA A 168 23.74 30.09 -2.72
CA ALA A 168 23.28 31.44 -2.45
C ALA A 168 23.56 31.86 -0.99
N MET A 169 23.28 30.96 -0.03
CA MET A 169 23.62 31.18 1.39
C MET A 169 25.10 31.49 1.60
N LEU A 170 25.99 30.70 0.97
CA LEU A 170 27.44 30.91 1.05
C LEU A 170 27.86 32.27 0.47
N GLN A 171 27.29 32.66 -0.67
CA GLN A 171 27.57 33.94 -1.30
C GLN A 171 27.13 35.12 -0.43
N THR A 172 25.92 35.06 0.13
CA THR A 172 25.41 36.08 1.05
C THR A 172 26.25 36.18 2.31
N ALA A 173 26.63 35.05 2.92
CA ALA A 173 27.51 35.04 4.09
C ALA A 173 28.90 35.64 3.79
N ALA A 174 29.45 35.40 2.60
CA ALA A 174 30.72 35.98 2.17
C ALA A 174 30.62 37.49 1.92
N GLN A 175 29.50 37.97 1.37
CA GLN A 175 29.24 39.40 1.18
C GLN A 175 29.07 40.13 2.51
N ALA A 176 28.38 39.53 3.48
CA ALA A 176 28.18 40.14 4.80
C ALA A 176 29.46 40.28 5.64
N ARG A 177 30.54 39.56 5.27
CA ARG A 177 31.87 39.69 5.92
C ARG A 177 32.78 40.72 5.27
N ARG A 178 32.39 41.29 4.12
CA ARG A 178 33.11 42.39 3.45
C ARG A 178 32.59 43.72 3.94
#